data_AF-A0A920RYR6-F1
#
_entry.id   AF-A0A920RYR6-F1
#
_cell.length_a   1.000
_cell.length_b   1.000
_cell.length_c   1.000
_cell.angle_alpha   90.00
_cell.angle_beta   90.00
_cell.angle_gamma   90.00
#
_symmetry.space_group_name_H-M   'P 1'
#
loop_
_entity.id
_entity.type
_entity.pdbx_description
1 polymer ?
#
loop_
_entity_poly.entity_id
_entity_poly.type
_entity_poly.pdbx_seq_one_letter_code
_entity_poly.pdbx_strand_id
1 'polypeptide(L)'
;MDKLGVKKVDKIRLAGAFGSHIDVKYAMILGMIPDCKVDMVTSAGNAASTGARMALLDTVSRNEIENEIRKIEKIETALETKFQEYFVHAMAIPHQIDDFTELSKIVNLPKKISSQKPKRRRQPKSS
;
A
#
# COMPACT_ATOMS: atom_id res chain seq x y z
N MET A 1 -0.60 -0.66 7.70
CA MET A 1 -1.83 -0.01 8.23
C MET A 1 -1.90 -0.05 9.76
N ASP A 2 -1.01 -0.81 10.42
CA ASP A 2 -0.95 -1.02 11.87
C ASP A 2 -1.02 0.23 12.74
N LYS A 3 -0.31 1.31 12.39
CA LYS A 3 -0.30 2.56 13.17
C LYS A 3 -1.69 3.18 13.31
N LEU A 4 -2.52 3.06 12.27
CA LEU A 4 -3.90 3.54 12.27
C LEU A 4 -4.90 2.48 12.77
N GLY A 5 -4.45 1.26 13.09
CA GLY A 5 -5.32 0.15 13.48
C GLY A 5 -6.28 -0.33 12.38
N VAL A 6 -6.02 0.04 11.12
CA VAL A 6 -6.90 -0.25 9.99
C VAL A 6 -6.59 -1.62 9.40
N LYS A 7 -7.62 -2.44 9.19
CA LYS A 7 -7.48 -3.78 8.57
C LYS A 7 -7.90 -3.83 7.10
N LYS A 8 -8.73 -2.88 6.65
CA LYS A 8 -9.27 -2.85 5.29
C LYS A 8 -9.25 -1.43 4.75
N VAL A 9 -8.92 -1.29 3.47
CA VAL A 9 -8.97 -0.03 2.73
C VAL A 9 -10.22 0.00 1.87
N ASP A 10 -11.10 0.97 2.11
CA ASP A 10 -12.35 1.09 1.37
C ASP A 10 -12.18 1.81 0.02
N LYS A 11 -11.26 2.78 -0.05
CA LYS A 11 -11.04 3.61 -1.22
C LYS A 11 -9.58 4.03 -1.35
N ILE A 12 -9.07 4.04 -2.58
CA ILE A 12 -7.72 4.49 -2.90
C ILE A 12 -7.82 5.63 -3.93
N ARG A 13 -7.11 6.72 -3.67
CA ARG A 13 -6.96 7.83 -4.62
C ARG A 13 -5.49 7.95 -5.02
N LEU A 14 -5.19 7.67 -6.29
CA LEU A 14 -3.83 7.76 -6.83
C LEU A 14 -3.59 9.16 -7.38
N ALA A 15 -2.66 9.90 -6.79
CA ALA A 15 -2.24 11.20 -7.27
C ALA A 15 -0.98 11.10 -8.15
N GLY A 16 -0.77 12.11 -9.00
CA GLY A 16 0.39 12.20 -9.89
C GLY A 16 0.22 11.38 -11.18
N ALA A 17 1.28 11.37 -12.00
CA ALA A 17 1.28 10.73 -13.31
C ALA A 17 0.91 9.24 -13.25
N PHE A 18 1.35 8.53 -12.19
CA PHE A 18 1.02 7.14 -11.97
C PHE A 18 -0.50 6.89 -11.98
N GLY A 19 -1.29 7.71 -11.27
CA GLY A 19 -2.73 7.49 -11.18
C GLY A 19 -3.49 7.67 -12.49
N SER A 20 -2.91 8.28 -13.52
CA SER A 20 -3.59 8.57 -14.80
C SER A 20 -3.46 7.46 -15.84
N HIS A 21 -2.42 6.62 -15.76
CA HIS A 21 -2.11 5.63 -16.78
C HIS A 21 -1.90 4.22 -16.23
N ILE A 22 -1.96 4.04 -14.90
CA ILE A 22 -1.78 2.73 -14.28
C ILE A 22 -3.07 1.90 -14.37
N ASP A 23 -2.96 0.67 -14.85
CA ASP A 23 -4.05 -0.30 -14.71
C ASP A 23 -4.07 -0.79 -13.26
N VAL A 24 -5.14 -0.45 -12.55
CA VAL A 24 -5.36 -0.77 -11.14
C VAL A 24 -5.23 -2.26 -10.87
N LYS A 25 -5.80 -3.11 -11.73
CA LYS A 25 -5.81 -4.56 -11.54
C LYS A 25 -4.38 -5.08 -11.63
N TYR A 26 -3.60 -4.67 -12.63
CA TYR A 26 -2.21 -5.09 -12.74
C TYR A 26 -1.32 -4.51 -11.63
N ALA A 27 -1.54 -3.27 -11.20
CA ALA A 27 -0.84 -2.69 -10.05
C ALA A 27 -1.06 -3.50 -8.77
N MET A 28 -2.29 -3.96 -8.55
CA MET A 28 -2.66 -4.79 -7.40
C MET A 28 -2.09 -6.21 -7.51
N ILE A 29 -2.11 -6.82 -8.71
CA ILE A 29 -1.43 -8.11 -8.96
C ILE A 29 0.06 -8.00 -8.63
N LEU A 30 0.71 -6.91 -9.00
CA LEU A 30 2.13 -6.68 -8.72
C LEU A 30 2.43 -6.30 -7.26
N GLY A 31 1.41 -6.15 -6.40
CA GLY A 31 1.61 -5.75 -5.01
C GLY A 31 1.92 -4.26 -4.80
N MET A 32 1.75 -3.42 -5.83
CA MET A 32 2.08 -1.98 -5.75
C MET A 32 1.09 -1.17 -4.91
N ILE A 33 -0.15 -1.65 -4.80
CA ILE A 33 -1.23 -1.04 -4.01
C ILE A 33 -1.91 -2.10 -3.14
N PRO A 34 -2.44 -1.72 -1.97
CA PRO A 34 -3.13 -2.67 -1.10
C PRO A 34 -4.43 -3.18 -1.75
N ASP A 35 -4.90 -4.33 -1.27
CA ASP A 35 -6.16 -4.93 -1.70
C ASP A 35 -7.35 -3.99 -1.47
N CYS A 36 -8.12 -3.78 -2.52
CA CYS A 36 -9.30 -2.92 -2.53
C CYS A 36 -10.20 -3.35 -3.69
N LYS A 37 -11.48 -2.98 -3.68
CA LYS A 37 -12.31 -3.17 -4.87
C LYS A 37 -11.76 -2.30 -6.00
N VAL A 38 -11.64 -2.87 -7.20
CA VAL A 38 -11.00 -2.17 -8.34
C VAL A 38 -11.73 -0.87 -8.71
N ASP A 39 -13.06 -0.86 -8.61
CA ASP A 39 -13.91 0.32 -8.84
C ASP A 39 -13.75 1.42 -7.77
N MET A 40 -13.15 1.09 -6.62
CA MET A 40 -12.84 2.04 -5.55
C MET A 40 -11.42 2.60 -5.62
N VAL A 41 -10.63 2.23 -6.63
CA VAL A 41 -9.33 2.84 -6.91
C VAL A 41 -9.49 3.84 -8.04
N THR A 42 -9.27 5.12 -7.73
CA THR A 42 -9.54 6.23 -8.66
C THR A 42 -8.35 7.16 -8.77
N SER A 43 -8.22 7.84 -9.91
CA SER A 43 -7.21 8.88 -10.08
C SER A 43 -7.64 10.18 -9.42
N ALA A 44 -6.71 10.82 -8.70
CA ALA A 44 -6.84 12.21 -8.25
C ALA A 44 -6.15 13.20 -9.19
N GLY A 45 -5.54 12.72 -10.28
CA GLY A 45 -4.72 13.55 -11.17
C GLY A 45 -3.54 14.21 -10.43
N ASN A 46 -3.10 15.36 -10.92
CA ASN A 46 -2.06 16.13 -10.23
C ASN A 46 -2.67 16.92 -9.06
N ALA A 47 -2.81 16.22 -7.92
CA ALA A 47 -3.34 16.80 -6.70
C ALA A 47 -2.50 17.98 -6.17
N ALA A 48 -1.17 17.98 -6.40
CA ALA A 48 -0.29 19.07 -5.98
C ALA A 48 -0.59 20.37 -6.75
N SER A 49 -0.66 20.31 -8.09
CA SER A 49 -1.03 21.48 -8.91
C SER A 49 -2.45 21.97 -8.62
N THR A 50 -3.38 21.04 -8.41
CA THR A 50 -4.77 21.37 -8.06
C THR A 50 -4.82 22.09 -6.70
N GLY A 51 -4.15 21.55 -5.68
CA GLY A 51 -4.07 22.16 -4.36
C GLY A 51 -3.37 23.52 -4.38
N ALA A 52 -2.30 23.69 -5.16
CA ALA A 52 -1.63 24.97 -5.32
C ALA A 52 -2.56 26.03 -5.93
N ARG A 53 -3.33 25.66 -6.97
CA ARG A 53 -4.33 26.55 -7.57
C ARG A 53 -5.44 26.91 -6.58
N MET A 54 -5.95 25.94 -5.83
CA MET A 54 -6.97 26.18 -4.79
C MET A 54 -6.44 27.15 -3.73
N ALA A 55 -5.26 26.86 -3.17
CA ALA A 55 -4.65 27.71 -2.17
C ALA A 55 -4.34 29.11 -2.70
N LEU A 56 -3.97 29.26 -3.98
CA LEU A 56 -3.68 30.58 -4.58
C LEU A 56 -4.94 31.43 -4.76
N LEU A 57 -6.04 30.83 -5.25
CA LEU A 57 -7.24 31.54 -5.69
C LEU A 57 -8.30 31.70 -4.60
N ASP A 58 -8.27 30.88 -3.54
CA ASP A 58 -9.24 30.92 -2.46
C ASP A 58 -8.58 30.91 -1.07
N THR A 59 -8.81 31.98 -0.31
CA THR A 59 -8.24 32.14 1.03
C THR A 59 -8.88 31.22 2.06
N VAL A 60 -10.16 30.84 1.87
CA VAL A 60 -10.84 29.89 2.76
C VAL A 60 -10.20 28.51 2.60
N SER A 61 -10.10 28.00 1.37
CA SER A 61 -9.41 26.75 1.04
C SER A 61 -7.96 26.75 1.54
N ARG A 62 -7.24 27.87 1.41
CA ARG A 62 -5.86 27.97 1.95
C ARG A 62 -5.83 27.73 3.46
N ASN A 63 -6.70 28.37 4.22
CA ASN A 63 -6.78 28.19 5.67
C ASN A 63 -7.17 26.76 6.04
N GLU A 64 -8.09 26.13 5.30
CA GLU A 64 -8.46 24.72 5.50
C GLU A 64 -7.26 23.79 5.27
N ILE A 65 -6.50 23.98 4.19
CA ILE A 65 -5.29 23.22 3.89
C ILE A 65 -4.26 23.37 5.01
N GLU A 66 -4.00 24.60 5.47
CA GLU A 66 -3.05 24.87 6.57
C GLU A 66 -3.46 24.19 7.87
N ASN A 67 -4.76 24.21 8.20
CA ASN A 67 -5.29 23.55 9.38
C ASN A 67 -5.19 22.02 9.29
N GLU A 68 -5.41 21.46 8.11
CA GLU A 68 -5.33 20.01 7.91
C GLU A 68 -3.89 19.50 7.98
N ILE A 69 -2.91 20.26 7.45
CA ILE A 69 -1.49 19.92 7.53
C ILE A 69 -1.04 19.71 8.98
N ARG A 70 -1.56 20.50 9.93
CA ARG A 70 -1.22 20.38 11.36
C ARG A 70 -1.66 19.07 12.00
N LYS A 71 -2.61 18.36 11.39
CA LYS A 71 -3.14 17.07 11.87
C LYS A 71 -2.41 15.87 11.28
N ILE A 72 -1.56 16.09 10.27
CA ILE A 72 -0.83 15.01 9.58
C ILE A 72 0.28 14.50 10.48
N GLU A 73 0.23 13.21 10.82
CA GLU A 73 1.32 12.49 11.48
C GLU A 73 2.28 11.91 10.43
N LYS A 74 3.55 12.29 10.50
CA LYS A 74 4.60 11.74 9.64
C LYS A 74 5.14 10.45 10.23
N ILE A 75 5.04 9.35 9.48
CA ILE A 75 5.70 8.09 9.81
C ILE A 75 7.05 8.04 9.09
N GLU A 76 8.14 8.06 9.85
CA GLU A 76 9.51 7.96 9.31
C GLU A 76 9.91 6.49 9.13
N THR A 77 9.72 5.97 7.93
CA THR A 77 9.96 4.55 7.61
C THR A 77 11.36 4.05 7.99
N ALA A 78 12.38 4.92 7.94
CA ALA A 78 13.75 4.58 8.33
C ALA A 78 13.91 4.28 9.85
N LEU A 79 13.01 4.80 10.69
CA LEU A 79 13.01 4.59 12.14
C LEU A 79 12.01 3.50 12.57
N GLU A 80 11.12 3.08 11.67
CA GLU A 80 10.09 2.09 11.97
C GLU A 80 10.67 0.67 11.98
N THR A 81 10.68 0.03 13.15
CA THR A 81 11.27 -1.30 13.36
C THR A 81 10.67 -2.39 12.48
N LYS A 82 9.38 -2.28 12.13
CA LYS A 82 8.68 -3.23 11.25
C LYS A 82 8.83 -2.95 9.75
N PHE A 83 9.43 -1.83 9.35
CA PHE A 83 9.47 -1.46 7.93
C PHE A 83 10.19 -2.50 7.07
N GLN A 84 11.32 -3.01 7.55
CA GLN A 84 12.08 -4.05 6.84
C GLN A 84 11.27 -5.34 6.67
N GLU A 85 10.52 -5.74 7.69
CA GLU A 85 9.62 -6.89 7.63
C GLU A 85 8.53 -6.70 6.57
N TYR A 86 7.85 -5.54 6.58
CA TYR A 86 6.84 -5.22 5.56
C TYR A 86 7.43 -5.21 4.15
N PHE A 87 8.64 -4.66 3.99
CA PHE A 87 9.31 -4.62 2.70
C PHE A 87 9.59 -6.03 2.17
N VAL A 88 10.12 -6.93 3.00
CA VAL A 88 10.37 -8.33 2.61
C VAL A 88 9.07 -9.04 2.22
N HIS A 89 7.99 -8.84 2.98
CA HIS A 89 6.70 -9.42 2.64
C HIS A 89 6.14 -8.90 1.31
N ALA A 90 6.37 -7.62 1.00
CA ALA A 90 5.97 -6.98 -0.25
C ALA A 90 6.84 -7.34 -1.47
N MET A 91 7.95 -8.08 -1.29
CA MET A 91 8.74 -8.58 -2.42
C MET A 91 8.09 -9.78 -3.14
N ALA A 92 7.16 -10.47 -2.50
CA ALA A 92 6.37 -11.51 -3.15
C ALA A 92 5.20 -10.90 -3.95
N ILE A 93 4.71 -11.60 -4.97
CA ILE A 93 3.64 -11.14 -5.85
C ILE A 93 2.34 -11.92 -5.55
N PRO A 94 1.22 -11.27 -5.19
CA PRO A 94 1.10 -9.83 -4.90
C PRO A 94 1.70 -9.43 -3.54
N HIS A 95 1.76 -10.36 -2.59
CA HIS A 95 2.37 -10.18 -1.27
C HIS A 95 2.54 -11.53 -0.58
N GLN A 96 3.47 -11.64 0.38
CA GLN A 96 3.76 -12.91 1.05
C GLN A 96 2.67 -13.31 2.06
N ILE A 97 2.16 -12.33 2.82
CA ILE A 97 1.24 -12.58 3.94
C ILE A 97 -0.19 -12.22 3.58
N ASP A 98 -0.46 -10.98 3.18
CA ASP A 98 -1.79 -10.50 2.78
C ASP A 98 -2.49 -11.37 1.74
N ASP A 99 -3.80 -11.57 1.89
CA ASP A 99 -4.57 -12.54 1.13
C ASP A 99 -5.17 -12.01 -0.18
N PHE A 100 -5.20 -10.70 -0.37
CA PHE A 100 -5.72 -10.06 -1.60
C PHE A 100 -7.11 -10.60 -1.98
N THR A 101 -8.02 -10.56 -1.01
CA THR A 101 -9.38 -11.11 -1.09
C THR A 101 -10.27 -10.42 -2.12
N GLU A 102 -10.13 -9.11 -2.35
CA GLU A 102 -10.90 -8.42 -3.39
C GLU A 102 -10.32 -8.73 -4.78
N LEU A 103 -8.99 -8.77 -4.92
CA LEU A 103 -8.33 -9.17 -6.16
C LEU A 103 -8.65 -10.61 -6.58
N SER A 104 -8.66 -11.56 -5.64
CA SER A 104 -8.93 -12.98 -5.93
C SER A 104 -10.34 -13.26 -6.46
N LYS A 105 -11.29 -12.33 -6.27
CA LYS A 105 -12.64 -12.41 -6.86
C LYS A 105 -12.65 -12.17 -8.37
N ILE A 106 -11.64 -11.48 -8.89
CA ILE A 106 -11.57 -11.05 -10.29
C ILE A 106 -10.37 -11.63 -11.05
N VAL A 107 -9.40 -12.20 -10.34
CA VAL A 107 -8.18 -12.80 -10.90
C VAL A 107 -7.91 -14.14 -10.23
N ASN A 108 -7.55 -15.15 -11.01
CA ASN A 108 -7.10 -16.44 -10.49
C ASN A 108 -5.67 -16.33 -9.97
N LEU A 109 -5.51 -16.15 -8.65
CA LEU A 109 -4.20 -16.09 -8.00
C LEU A 109 -3.62 -17.51 -7.80
N PRO A 110 -2.29 -17.68 -7.94
CA PRO A 110 -1.64 -18.94 -7.65
C PRO A 110 -1.76 -19.29 -6.16
N LYS A 111 -1.77 -20.59 -5.84
CA LYS A 111 -1.75 -21.05 -4.45
C LYS A 111 -0.44 -20.58 -3.79
N LYS A 112 -0.54 -19.96 -2.62
CA LYS A 112 0.63 -19.58 -1.82
C LYS A 112 1.47 -20.82 -1.53
N ILE A 113 2.74 -20.80 -1.93
CA ILE A 113 3.70 -21.85 -1.60
C ILE A 113 4.08 -21.63 -0.14
N SER A 114 3.65 -22.50 0.77
CA SER A 114 4.14 -22.42 2.15
C SER A 114 5.64 -22.72 2.13
N SER A 115 6.45 -21.77 2.59
CA SER A 115 7.86 -22.03 2.87
C SER A 115 7.90 -23.01 4.04
N GLN A 116 7.99 -24.30 3.76
CA GLN A 116 8.32 -25.30 4.78
C GLN A 116 9.61 -24.85 5.45
N LYS A 117 9.60 -24.67 6.78
CA LYS A 117 10.82 -24.41 7.56
C LYS A 117 11.86 -25.47 7.15
N PRO A 118 13.11 -25.07 6.81
CA PRO A 118 14.12 -26.05 6.46
C PRO A 118 14.24 -27.05 7.62
N LYS A 119 14.01 -28.34 7.34
CA LYS A 119 14.24 -29.42 8.31
C LYS A 119 15.68 -29.26 8.79
N ARG A 120 15.88 -28.88 10.06
CA ARG A 120 17.20 -28.88 10.71
C ARG A 120 17.84 -30.24 10.44
N ARG A 121 18.87 -30.27 9.60
CA ARG A 121 19.75 -31.44 9.44
C ARG A 121 20.33 -31.72 10.82
N ARG A 122 19.92 -32.84 11.43
CA ARG A 122 20.54 -33.35 12.66
C ARG A 122 22.00 -33.66 12.32
N GLN A 123 22.95 -32.94 12.91
CA GLN A 123 24.35 -33.36 12.90
C GLN A 123 24.45 -34.71 13.63
N PRO A 124 25.17 -35.70 13.08
CA PRO A 124 25.51 -36.90 13.83
C PRO A 124 26.42 -36.50 14.99
N LYS A 125 26.10 -36.96 16.21
CA LYS A 125 27.04 -36.88 17.34
C LYS A 125 28.24 -37.77 17.01
N SER A 126 29.43 -37.19 16.95
CA SER A 126 30.68 -37.96 16.95
C SER A 126 30.81 -38.68 18.28
N SER A 127 31.07 -39.99 18.21
CA SER A 127 31.46 -40.85 19.31
C SER A 127 32.84 -40.50 19.86
#